data_AF-A0A367YJS5-F1
#
_entry.id   AF-A0A367YJS5-F1
#
_cell.length_a   1.000
_cell.length_b   1.000
_cell.length_c   1.000
_cell.angle_alpha   90.00
_cell.angle_beta   90.00
_cell.angle_gamma   90.00
#
_symmetry.space_group_name_H-M   'P 1'
#
loop_
_entity.id
_entity.type
_entity.pdbx_description
1 polymer ?
#
loop_
_entity_poly.entity_id
_entity_poly.type
_entity_poly.pdbx_seq_one_letter_code
_entity_poly.pdbx_strand_id
1 'polypeptide(L)'
;MDQVKPGYLDQFLLEDIARHCPHQFLSFHQCMSQETPDPNFCAQQQANLSKCIKTSVPSFQRIQTQCAGKMQAYDACLKMNKGKTERCTGELKGLRECAFGTIDS
;
A
#
# COMPACT_ATOMS: atom_id res chain seq x y z
N MET A 1 18.97 -17.93 5.95
CA MET A 1 19.05 -16.62 5.29
C MET A 1 17.66 -16.34 4.74
N ASP A 2 16.91 -15.43 5.35
CA ASP A 2 15.68 -14.84 4.77
C ASP A 2 15.21 -13.74 5.73
N GLN A 3 15.87 -12.58 5.68
CA GLN A 3 15.38 -11.38 6.37
C GLN A 3 14.78 -10.44 5.34
N VAL A 4 13.57 -10.78 4.87
CA VAL A 4 12.64 -9.75 4.43
C VAL A 4 12.36 -8.91 5.68
N LYS A 5 12.97 -7.73 5.80
CA LYS A 5 12.67 -6.77 6.87
C LYS A 5 11.37 -6.07 6.49
N PRO A 6 10.19 -6.49 7.01
CA PRO A 6 8.92 -5.93 6.58
C PRO A 6 8.89 -4.40 6.74
N GLY A 7 9.54 -3.89 7.80
CA GLY A 7 9.62 -2.46 8.07
C GLY A 7 10.39 -1.63 7.05
N TYR A 8 11.33 -2.20 6.28
CA TYR A 8 12.07 -1.41 5.28
C TYR A 8 11.20 -1.04 4.08
N LEU A 9 10.46 -2.02 3.54
CA LEU A 9 9.53 -1.78 2.43
C LEU A 9 8.48 -0.74 2.83
N ASP A 10 7.91 -0.89 4.03
CA ASP A 10 6.90 0.04 4.56
C ASP A 10 7.49 1.45 4.72
N GLN A 11 8.69 1.57 5.31
CA GLN A 11 9.36 2.85 5.50
C GLN A 11 9.70 3.54 4.17
N PHE A 12 10.30 2.81 3.23
CA PHE A 12 10.64 3.31 1.90
C PHE A 12 9.40 3.84 1.17
N LEU A 13 8.31 3.08 1.16
CA LEU A 13 7.07 3.51 0.52
C LEU A 13 6.47 4.73 1.21
N LEU A 14 6.47 4.78 2.54
CA LEU A 14 5.98 5.95 3.28
C LEU A 14 6.79 7.21 2.97
N GLU A 15 8.12 7.11 2.91
CA GLU A 15 8.99 8.24 2.55
C GLU A 15 8.75 8.71 1.11
N ASP A 16 8.60 7.78 0.16
CA ASP A 16 8.36 8.12 -1.24
C ASP A 16 6.98 8.73 -1.46
N ILE A 17 5.96 8.23 -0.75
CA ILE A 17 4.61 8.81 -0.72
C ILE A 17 4.63 10.21 -0.10
N ALA A 18 5.31 10.40 1.02
CA ALA A 18 5.42 11.71 1.66
C ALA A 18 6.12 12.74 0.76
N ARG A 19 7.10 12.30 -0.05
CA ARG A 19 7.80 13.15 -1.01
C ARG A 19 6.93 13.56 -2.21
N HIS A 20 6.13 12.65 -2.76
CA HIS A 20 5.40 12.88 -4.00
C HIS A 20 3.92 13.26 -3.80
N CYS A 21 3.33 12.91 -2.66
CA CYS A 21 1.94 13.18 -2.29
C CYS A 21 1.80 13.90 -0.93
N PRO A 22 2.63 14.91 -0.60
CA PRO A 22 2.71 15.48 0.75
C PRO A 22 1.37 16.02 1.26
N HIS A 23 0.62 16.72 0.40
CA HIS A 23 -0.65 17.31 0.77
C HIS A 23 -1.72 16.25 1.08
N GLN A 24 -1.92 15.28 0.19
CA GLN A 24 -2.91 14.22 0.37
C GLN A 24 -2.54 13.32 1.53
N PHE A 25 -1.25 13.05 1.72
CA PHE A 25 -0.73 12.26 2.83
C PHE A 25 -1.05 12.94 4.16
N LEU A 26 -0.72 14.23 4.30
CA LEU A 26 -1.02 15.00 5.50
C LEU A 26 -2.53 15.11 5.75
N SER A 27 -3.34 15.40 4.73
CA SER A 27 -4.80 15.51 4.87
C SER A 27 -5.44 14.21 5.36
N PHE A 28 -4.98 13.05 4.86
CA PHE A 28 -5.46 11.76 5.32
C PHE A 28 -5.05 11.48 6.78
N HIS A 29 -3.79 11.73 7.13
CA HIS A 29 -3.31 11.57 8.50
C HIS A 29 -4.01 12.50 9.50
N GLN A 30 -4.25 13.75 9.13
CA GLN A 30 -5.01 14.70 9.95
C GLN A 30 -6.44 14.22 10.18
N CYS A 31 -7.10 13.70 9.14
CA CYS A 31 -8.45 13.16 9.27
C CYS A 31 -8.50 11.97 10.24
N MET A 32 -7.55 11.04 10.12
CA MET A 32 -7.46 9.86 10.98
C MET A 32 -7.01 10.18 12.42
N SER A 33 -6.48 11.37 12.67
CA SER A 33 -6.01 11.80 14.00
C SER A 33 -7.08 12.56 14.80
N GLN A 34 -8.29 12.74 14.26
CA GLN A 34 -9.42 13.34 14.97
C GLN A 34 -9.98 12.37 16.02
N GLU A 35 -10.62 12.91 17.07
CA GLU A 35 -11.10 12.13 18.22
C GLU A 35 -12.09 11.01 17.86
N THR A 36 -12.78 11.13 16.72
CA THR A 36 -13.62 10.08 16.14
C THR A 36 -13.06 9.67 14.77
N PRO A 37 -12.05 8.79 14.72
CA PRO A 37 -11.50 8.29 13.47
C PRO A 37 -12.47 7.25 12.88
N ASP A 38 -13.45 7.72 12.13
CA ASP A 38 -14.34 6.85 11.36
C ASP A 38 -13.80 6.76 9.92
N PRO A 39 -13.45 5.55 9.43
CA PRO A 39 -12.94 5.33 8.09
C PRO A 39 -13.85 5.89 6.99
N ASN A 40 -15.16 5.97 7.23
CA ASN A 40 -16.11 6.53 6.29
C ASN A 40 -15.99 8.06 6.18
N PHE A 41 -15.62 8.75 7.25
CA PHE A 41 -15.41 10.20 7.24
C PHE A 41 -14.12 10.59 6.51
N CYS A 42 -13.11 9.71 6.53
CA CYS A 42 -11.85 9.93 5.84
C CYS A 42 -11.79 9.30 4.44
N ALA A 43 -12.89 8.73 3.94
CA ALA A 43 -12.94 8.06 2.64
C ALA A 43 -12.54 8.97 1.47
N GLN A 44 -12.90 10.25 1.53
CA GLN A 44 -12.52 11.23 0.49
C GLN A 44 -11.01 11.48 0.47
N GLN A 45 -10.40 11.64 1.65
CA GLN A 45 -8.97 11.87 1.82
C GLN A 45 -8.18 10.61 1.44
N GLN A 46 -8.69 9.44 1.80
CA GLN A 46 -8.16 8.15 1.37
C GLN A 46 -8.19 8.00 -0.15
N ALA A 47 -9.32 8.35 -0.80
CA ALA A 47 -9.44 8.29 -2.25
C ALA A 47 -8.46 9.26 -2.95
N ASN A 48 -8.33 10.48 -2.43
CA ASN A 48 -7.39 11.48 -2.94
C ASN A 48 -5.93 11.02 -2.81
N LEU A 49 -5.56 10.47 -1.66
CA LEU A 49 -4.23 9.89 -1.43
C LEU A 49 -3.98 8.70 -2.35
N SER A 50 -4.94 7.78 -2.45
CA SER A 50 -4.85 6.60 -3.32
C SER A 50 -4.67 6.99 -4.79
N LYS A 51 -5.37 8.03 -5.25
CA LYS A 51 -5.22 8.57 -6.61
C LYS A 51 -3.81 9.11 -6.82
N CYS A 52 -3.32 9.94 -5.90
CA CYS A 52 -1.97 10.50 -5.98
C CYS A 52 -0.90 9.40 -6.01
N ILE A 53 -1.00 8.38 -5.14
CA ILE A 53 -0.05 7.28 -5.07
C ILE A 53 0.04 6.55 -6.42
N LYS A 54 -1.11 6.27 -7.05
CA LYS A 54 -1.17 5.59 -8.36
C LYS A 54 -0.55 6.42 -9.49
N THR A 55 -0.69 7.74 -9.46
CA THR A 55 -0.29 8.60 -10.58
C THR A 55 1.08 9.26 -10.42
N SER A 56 1.55 9.43 -9.19
CA SER A 56 2.65 10.36 -8.88
C SER A 56 3.77 9.75 -8.05
N VAL A 57 3.61 8.55 -7.50
CA VAL A 57 4.65 7.87 -6.70
C VAL A 57 5.38 6.84 -7.57
N PRO A 58 6.63 7.09 -8.00
CA PRO A 58 7.32 6.25 -8.98
C PRO A 58 7.57 4.82 -8.49
N SER A 59 7.91 4.65 -7.20
CA SER A 59 8.11 3.32 -6.62
C SER A 59 6.84 2.48 -6.71
N PHE A 60 5.69 3.06 -6.38
CA PHE A 60 4.40 2.38 -6.45
C PHE A 60 4.04 2.01 -7.88
N GLN A 61 4.30 2.89 -8.86
CA GLN A 61 4.06 2.59 -10.27
C GLN A 61 4.89 1.40 -10.74
N ARG A 62 6.18 1.35 -10.38
CA ARG A 62 7.05 0.20 -10.70
C ARG A 62 6.51 -1.09 -10.09
N ILE A 63 6.17 -1.07 -8.80
CA ILE A 63 5.58 -2.24 -8.12
C ILE A 63 4.27 -2.65 -8.80
N GLN A 64 3.42 -1.68 -9.14
CA GLN A 64 2.14 -1.96 -9.80
C GLN A 64 2.35 -2.64 -11.15
N THR A 65 3.34 -2.23 -11.94
CA THR A 65 3.65 -2.85 -13.23
C THR A 65 4.31 -4.22 -13.06
N GLN A 66 5.36 -4.33 -12.23
CA GLN A 66 6.16 -5.56 -12.09
C GLN A 66 5.42 -6.65 -11.31
N CYS A 67 4.62 -6.25 -10.32
CA CYS A 67 3.93 -7.16 -9.40
C CYS A 67 2.42 -7.27 -9.68
N ALA A 68 1.94 -6.80 -10.83
CA ALA A 68 0.51 -6.80 -11.19
C ALA A 68 -0.18 -8.15 -10.93
N GLY A 69 0.44 -9.25 -11.35
CA GLY A 69 -0.10 -10.60 -11.14
C GLY A 69 -0.19 -11.00 -9.66
N LYS A 70 0.79 -10.61 -8.84
CA LYS A 70 0.76 -10.86 -7.39
C LYS A 70 -0.29 -10.01 -6.70
N MET A 71 -0.47 -8.75 -7.13
CA MET A 71 -1.54 -7.89 -6.64
C MET A 71 -2.91 -8.46 -6.95
N GLN A 72 -3.12 -8.95 -8.17
CA GLN A 72 -4.38 -9.59 -8.59
C GLN A 72 -4.66 -10.87 -7.79
N ALA A 73 -3.65 -11.70 -7.56
CA ALA A 73 -3.81 -12.92 -6.74
C ALA A 73 -4.23 -12.58 -5.30
N TYR A 74 -3.60 -11.57 -4.69
CA TYR A 74 -3.96 -11.13 -3.35
C TYR A 74 -5.38 -10.53 -3.30
N ASP A 75 -5.74 -9.67 -4.25
CA ASP A 75 -7.09 -9.10 -4.36
C ASP A 75 -8.16 -10.18 -4.57
N ALA A 76 -7.89 -11.16 -5.43
CA ALA A 76 -8.77 -12.31 -5.64
C ALA A 76 -8.97 -13.11 -4.34
N CYS A 77 -7.89 -13.39 -3.60
CA CYS A 77 -7.99 -14.07 -2.31
C CYS A 77 -8.85 -13.28 -1.32
N LEU A 78 -8.66 -11.96 -1.22
CA LEU A 78 -9.45 -11.10 -0.33
C LEU A 78 -10.93 -11.14 -0.71
N LYS A 79 -11.26 -11.06 -2.01
CA LYS A 79 -12.64 -11.15 -2.49
C LYS A 79 -13.29 -12.49 -2.13
N MET A 80 -12.57 -13.60 -2.32
CA MET A 80 -13.06 -14.95 -1.98
C MET A 80 -13.26 -15.13 -0.47
N ASN A 81 -12.43 -14.49 0.35
CA ASN A 81 -12.44 -14.63 1.80
C ASN A 81 -13.13 -13.47 2.53
N LYS A 82 -13.94 -12.66 1.84
CA LYS A 82 -14.69 -11.52 2.42
C LYS A 82 -13.79 -10.53 3.18
N GLY A 83 -12.61 -10.24 2.63
CA GLY A 83 -11.64 -9.32 3.20
C GLY A 83 -10.80 -9.87 4.37
N LYS A 84 -10.92 -11.17 4.69
CA LYS A 84 -10.11 -11.82 5.74
C LYS A 84 -8.66 -11.98 5.33
N THR A 85 -7.83 -11.01 5.69
CA THR A 85 -6.39 -10.96 5.34
C THR A 85 -5.61 -12.16 5.87
N GLU A 86 -6.01 -12.73 7.00
CA GLU A 86 -5.39 -13.91 7.62
C GLU A 86 -5.50 -15.18 6.78
N ARG A 87 -6.45 -15.21 5.83
CA ARG A 87 -6.61 -16.31 4.86
C ARG A 87 -5.77 -16.16 3.60
N CYS A 88 -5.12 -15.00 3.44
CA CYS A 88 -4.40 -14.60 2.23
C CYS A 88 -2.92 -14.30 2.51
N THR A 89 -2.35 -14.91 3.54
CA THR A 89 -0.98 -14.63 3.99
C THR A 89 0.07 -15.08 2.98
N GLY A 90 -0.19 -16.14 2.21
CA GLY A 90 0.72 -16.61 1.15
C GLY A 90 0.82 -15.64 -0.01
N GLU A 91 -0.32 -15.15 -0.49
CA GLU A 91 -0.47 -14.18 -1.57
C GLU A 91 0.10 -12.83 -1.14
N LEU A 92 -0.15 -12.42 0.11
CA LEU A 92 0.45 -11.22 0.70
C LEU A 92 1.97 -11.32 0.77
N LYS A 93 2.50 -12.47 1.21
CA LYS A 93 3.95 -12.72 1.25
C LYS A 93 4.57 -12.61 -0.14
N GLY A 94 4.00 -13.30 -1.13
CA GLY A 94 4.50 -13.26 -2.50
C GLY A 94 4.41 -11.88 -3.15
N LEU A 95 3.41 -11.07 -2.79
CA LEU A 95 3.33 -9.67 -3.20
C LEU A 95 4.43 -8.82 -2.57
N ARG A 96 4.68 -8.98 -1.26
CA ARG A 96 5.75 -8.26 -0.55
C ARG A 96 7.14 -8.60 -1.07
N GLU A 97 7.41 -9.86 -1.36
CA GLU A 97 8.69 -10.30 -1.96
C GLU A 97 8.92 -9.66 -3.33
N CYS A 98 7.88 -9.63 -4.18
CA CYS A 98 7.97 -8.96 -5.47
C CYS A 98 8.20 -7.44 -5.33
N ALA A 99 7.48 -6.80 -4.42
CA ALA A 99 7.62 -5.37 -4.18
C ALA A 99 9.03 -5.02 -3.68
N PHE A 100 9.57 -5.81 -2.74
CA PHE A 100 10.94 -5.65 -2.25
C PHE A 100 11.97 -5.80 -3.37
N GLY A 101 11.87 -6.85 -4.18
CA GLY A 101 12.77 -7.05 -5.32
C GLY A 101 12.69 -5.91 -6.35
N THR A 102 11.52 -5.28 -6.50
CA THR A 102 11.33 -4.15 -7.45
C THR A 102 11.99 -2.86 -6.97
N ILE A 103 12.06 -2.62 -5.65
CA ILE A 103 12.65 -1.39 -5.08
C ILE A 103 14.15 -1.52 -4.81
N ASP A 104 14.66 -2.75 -4.67
CA ASP A 104 16.08 -3.06 -4.44
C ASP A 104 16.87 -3.26 -5.76
N SER A 105 16.18 -3.24 -6.91
CA SER A 105 16.77 -3.43 -8.26
C SER A 105 17.16 -2.14 -8.98
#